data_AF-A0A0Q8VEE1-F1
#
_entry.id   AF-A0A0Q8VEE1-F1
#
_cell.length_a   1.000
_cell.length_b   1.000
_cell.length_c   1.000
_cell.angle_alpha   90.00
_cell.angle_beta   90.00
_cell.angle_gamma   90.00
#
_symmetry.space_group_name_H-M   'P 1'
#
loop_
_entity.id
_entity.type
_entity.pdbx_description
1 polymer ?
#
loop_
_entity_poly.entity_id
_entity_poly.type
_entity_poly.pdbx_seq_one_letter_code
_entity_poly.pdbx_strand_id
1 'polypeptide(L)'
;MPGAPWSEFLARLVFAVMPFTVGMGLMALGSALGARLYYETGAGWIRISALVIVAAGLACMVWGAKEFRSPSHWRRGPQWLSEYEQRLKRPRRSR
;
A
#
# COMPACT_ATOMS: atom_id res chain seq x y z
N MET A 1 -0.74 8.07 -30.98
CA MET A 1 -0.01 9.07 -30.18
C MET A 1 0.41 8.41 -28.86
N PRO A 2 1.71 8.43 -28.51
CA PRO A 2 2.24 7.80 -27.30
C PRO A 2 1.90 8.68 -26.08
N GLY A 3 0.69 8.50 -25.53
CA GLY A 3 0.17 9.32 -24.42
C GLY A 3 -0.17 8.54 -23.14
N ALA A 4 0.10 7.22 -23.10
CA ALA A 4 -0.33 6.35 -22.02
C ALA A 4 0.66 6.07 -20.85
N PRO A 5 1.93 6.55 -20.79
CA PRO A 5 2.82 6.11 -19.71
C PRO A 5 2.48 6.74 -18.36
N TRP A 6 1.86 7.92 -18.36
CA TRP A 6 1.78 8.74 -17.14
C TRP A 6 0.61 8.39 -16.22
N SER A 7 -0.55 8.08 -16.79
CA SER A 7 -1.69 7.57 -16.02
C SER A 7 -1.44 6.19 -15.43
N GLU A 8 -0.72 5.32 -16.15
CA GLU A 8 -0.39 3.97 -15.67
C GLU A 8 0.65 4.02 -14.54
N PHE A 9 1.63 4.91 -14.64
CA PHE A 9 2.57 5.18 -13.56
C PHE A 9 1.85 5.72 -12.31
N LEU A 10 0.96 6.70 -12.44
CA LEU A 10 0.23 7.27 -11.31
C LEU A 10 -0.66 6.23 -10.63
N ALA A 11 -1.35 5.38 -11.41
CA ALA A 11 -2.15 4.30 -10.86
C ALA A 11 -1.29 3.29 -10.06
N ARG A 12 -0.13 2.89 -10.61
CA ARG A 12 0.83 2.02 -9.92
C ARG A 12 1.41 2.67 -8.68
N LEU A 13 1.72 3.97 -8.74
CA LEU A 13 2.23 4.75 -7.61
C LEU A 13 1.20 4.78 -6.48
N VAL A 14 -0.07 5.08 -6.76
CA VAL A 14 -1.14 5.11 -5.74
C VAL A 14 -1.32 3.74 -5.08
N PHE A 15 -1.30 2.67 -5.88
CA PHE A 15 -1.36 1.30 -5.35
C PHE A 15 -0.12 0.92 -4.52
N ALA A 16 1.05 1.40 -4.92
CA ALA A 16 2.29 1.21 -4.19
C ALA A 16 2.26 1.95 -2.85
N VAL A 17 1.76 3.18 -2.83
CA VAL A 17 1.74 4.06 -1.67
C VAL A 17 0.77 3.57 -0.59
N MET A 18 -0.35 2.94 -0.94
CA MET A 18 -1.32 2.43 0.05
C MET A 18 -0.70 1.55 1.16
N PRO A 19 0.05 0.47 0.87
CA PRO A 19 0.68 -0.33 1.91
C PRO A 19 1.74 0.43 2.71
N PHE A 20 2.42 1.43 2.13
CA PHE A 20 3.32 2.31 2.89
C PHE A 20 2.56 3.22 3.85
N THR A 21 1.45 3.81 3.42
CA THR A 21 0.62 4.65 4.30
C THR A 21 0.00 3.85 5.43
N VAL A 22 -0.44 2.62 5.17
CA VAL A 22 -0.94 1.70 6.22
C VAL A 22 0.18 1.30 7.17
N GLY A 23 1.37 0.97 6.64
CA GLY A 23 2.55 0.64 7.44
C GLY A 23 2.99 1.78 8.35
N MET A 24 3.07 3.00 7.81
CA MET A 24 3.36 4.23 8.56
C MET A 24 2.33 4.47 9.67
N GLY A 25 1.04 4.31 9.37
CA GLY A 25 -0.03 4.46 10.36
C GLY A 25 0.09 3.47 11.50
N LEU A 26 0.36 2.20 11.19
CA LEU A 26 0.60 1.16 12.20
C LEU A 26 1.82 1.49 13.06
N MET A 27 2.96 1.87 12.44
CA MET A 27 4.15 2.23 13.22
C MET A 27 3.91 3.45 14.12
N ALA A 28 3.20 4.47 13.64
CA ALA A 28 2.84 5.64 14.42
C ALA A 28 1.89 5.28 15.58
N LEU A 29 0.89 4.44 15.35
CA LEU A 29 -0.01 3.94 16.39
C LEU A 29 0.76 3.12 17.44
N GLY A 30 1.56 2.14 16.99
CA GLY A 30 2.34 1.28 17.88
C GLY A 30 3.33 2.06 18.74
N SER A 31 4.02 3.04 18.17
CA SER A 31 4.97 3.88 18.90
C SER A 31 4.28 4.89 19.82
N ALA A 32 3.31 5.67 19.33
CA ALA A 32 2.68 6.74 20.11
C ALA A 32 1.69 6.22 21.16
N LEU A 33 0.76 5.33 20.79
CA LEU A 33 -0.16 4.73 21.75
C LEU A 33 0.56 3.76 22.67
N GLY A 34 1.49 2.96 22.15
CA GLY A 34 2.27 2.03 22.96
C GLY A 34 3.11 2.73 24.02
N ALA A 35 3.78 3.84 23.66
CA ALA A 35 4.52 4.64 24.63
C ALA A 35 3.61 5.29 25.67
N ARG A 36 2.46 5.83 25.25
CA ARG A 36 1.49 6.45 26.16
C ARG A 36 0.87 5.45 27.13
N LEU A 37 0.39 4.31 26.63
CA LEU A 37 -0.19 3.23 27.43
C LEU A 37 0.85 2.65 28.41
N TYR A 38 2.11 2.52 27.99
CA TYR A 38 3.18 2.08 28.88
C TYR A 38 3.44 3.09 30.00
N TYR A 39 3.42 4.40 29.70
CA TYR A 39 3.57 5.44 30.69
C TYR A 39 2.40 5.46 31.70
N GLU A 40 1.17 5.24 31.24
CA GLU A 40 -0.02 5.28 32.09
C GLU A 40 -0.21 4.04 32.97
N THR A 41 0.23 2.85 32.52
CA THR A 41 -0.03 1.59 33.23
C THR A 41 1.22 0.88 33.78
N GLY A 42 2.42 1.27 33.34
CA GLY A 42 3.69 0.63 33.71
C GLY A 42 3.86 -0.82 33.24
N ALA A 43 2.90 -1.35 32.48
CA ALA A 43 2.80 -2.78 32.25
C ALA A 43 3.66 -3.23 31.06
N GLY A 44 4.61 -4.15 31.31
CA GLY A 44 5.62 -4.57 30.33
C GLY A 44 5.05 -5.20 29.04
N TRP A 45 3.87 -5.83 29.11
CA TRP A 45 3.18 -6.42 27.95
C TRP A 45 2.75 -5.38 26.90
N ILE A 46 2.59 -4.12 27.29
CA ILE A 46 2.24 -3.03 26.35
C ILE A 46 3.43 -2.69 25.45
N ARG A 47 4.67 -2.77 25.93
CA ARG A 47 5.85 -2.64 25.08
C ARG A 47 5.92 -3.76 24.03
N ILE A 48 5.54 -4.97 24.41
CA ILE A 48 5.52 -6.13 23.50
C ILE A 48 4.47 -5.93 22.41
N SER A 49 3.24 -5.55 22.78
CA SER A 49 2.17 -5.29 21.80
C SER A 49 2.51 -4.11 20.87
N ALA A 50 3.10 -3.04 21.39
CA ALA A 50 3.60 -1.91 20.61
C ALA A 50 4.65 -2.35 19.56
N LEU A 51 5.62 -3.17 19.96
CA LEU A 51 6.64 -3.73 19.07
C LEU A 51 6.02 -4.61 17.98
N VAL A 52 5.02 -5.42 18.32
CA VAL A 52 4.29 -6.26 17.35
C VAL A 52 3.58 -5.40 16.31
N ILE A 53 2.95 -4.29 16.72
CA ILE A 53 2.27 -3.37 15.80
C ILE A 53 3.29 -2.70 14.85
N VAL A 54 4.45 -2.28 15.37
CA VAL A 54 5.53 -1.71 14.56
C VAL A 54 6.08 -2.73 13.57
N ALA A 55 6.30 -3.97 14.00
CA ALA A 55 6.75 -5.06 13.14
C ALA A 55 5.72 -5.40 12.04
N ALA A 56 4.42 -5.35 12.35
CA ALA A 56 3.35 -5.51 11.36
C ALA A 56 3.37 -4.37 10.33
N GLY A 57 3.61 -3.12 10.76
CA GLY A 57 3.78 -1.99 9.85
C GLY A 57 4.97 -2.16 8.89
N LEU A 58 6.10 -2.66 9.38
CA LEU A 58 7.26 -3.01 8.55
C LEU A 58 6.96 -4.15 7.58
N ALA A 59 6.24 -5.18 8.02
CA ALA A 59 5.82 -6.28 7.15
C ALA A 59 4.92 -5.78 6.01
N CYS A 60 4.02 -4.82 6.29
CA CYS A 60 3.22 -4.15 5.25
C CYS A 60 4.07 -3.39 4.24
N MET A 61 5.12 -2.69 4.69
CA MET A 61 6.04 -1.98 3.79
C MET A 61 6.86 -2.95 2.92
N VAL A 62 7.41 -4.00 3.51
CA VAL A 62 8.16 -5.05 2.79
C VAL A 62 7.25 -5.75 1.78
N TRP A 63 6.00 -6.04 2.17
CA TRP A 63 5.00 -6.59 1.27
C TRP A 63 4.66 -5.63 0.13
N GLY A 64 4.44 -4.35 0.42
CA GLY A 64 4.19 -3.32 -0.60
C GLY A 64 5.35 -3.18 -1.58
N ALA A 65 6.59 -3.18 -1.09
CA ALA A 65 7.80 -3.15 -1.91
C ALA A 65 7.96 -4.41 -2.76
N LYS A 66 7.66 -5.60 -2.20
CA LYS A 66 7.64 -6.87 -2.93
C LYS A 66 6.60 -6.83 -4.05
N GLU A 67 5.38 -6.39 -3.76
CA GLU A 67 4.28 -6.33 -4.73
C GLU A 67 4.56 -5.32 -5.84
N PHE A 68 5.29 -4.23 -5.55
CA PHE A 68 5.73 -3.27 -6.55
C PHE A 68 6.81 -3.84 -7.49
N ARG A 69 7.75 -4.64 -6.95
CA ARG A 69 8.86 -5.23 -7.72
C ARG A 69 8.44 -6.46 -8.52
N SER A 70 7.56 -7.28 -7.98
CA SER A 70 7.03 -8.49 -8.62
C SER A 70 5.56 -8.62 -8.26
N PRO A 71 4.66 -7.99 -9.04
CA PRO A 71 3.23 -8.06 -8.77
C PRO A 71 2.78 -9.51 -8.86
N SER A 72 2.18 -9.99 -7.77
CA SER A 72 1.62 -11.33 -7.75
C SER A 72 0.43 -11.38 -8.71
N HIS A 73 0.33 -12.47 -9.47
CA HIS A 73 -0.79 -12.76 -10.38
C HIS A 73 -2.15 -12.86 -9.67
N TRP A 74 -2.13 -12.87 -8.33
CA TRP A 74 -3.31 -12.89 -7.46
C TRP A 74 -4.00 -11.54 -7.32
N ARG A 75 -3.28 -10.42 -7.44
CA ARG A 75 -3.94 -9.12 -7.63
C ARG A 75 -4.36 -9.00 -9.08
N ARG A 76 -5.58 -9.47 -9.41
CA ARG A 76 -6.30 -8.91 -10.56
C ARG A 76 -6.29 -7.39 -10.34
N GLY A 77 -5.65 -6.66 -11.25
CA GLY A 77 -5.72 -5.21 -11.25
C GLY A 77 -7.19 -4.77 -11.12
N PRO A 78 -7.45 -3.65 -10.46
CA PRO A 78 -8.83 -3.24 -10.23
C PRO A 78 -9.55 -3.11 -11.57
N GLN A 79 -10.83 -3.50 -11.61
CA GLN A 79 -11.58 -3.66 -12.86
C GLN A 79 -11.54 -2.40 -13.75
N TRP A 80 -11.52 -1.21 -13.14
CA TRP A 80 -11.40 0.06 -13.86
C TRP A 80 -10.09 0.20 -14.65
N LEU A 81 -8.98 -0.38 -14.20
CA LEU A 81 -7.70 -0.36 -14.92
C LEU A 81 -7.77 -1.25 -16.17
N SER A 82 -8.40 -2.42 -16.04
CA SER A 82 -8.64 -3.32 -17.17
C SER A 82 -9.58 -2.71 -18.22
N GLU A 83 -10.59 -1.95 -17.78
CA GLU A 83 -11.48 -1.19 -18.67
C GLU A 83 -10.74 -0.05 -19.39
N TYR A 84 -9.81 0.63 -18.70
CA TYR A 84 -8.99 1.69 -19.29
C TYR A 84 -8.06 1.14 -20.39
N GLU A 85 -7.42 0.00 -20.15
CA GLU A 85 -6.61 -0.71 -21.15
C GLU A 85 -7.44 -1.16 -22.36
N GLN A 86 -8.66 -1.64 -22.14
CA GLN A 86 -9.58 -2.01 -23.22
C GLN A 86 -10.02 -0.81 -24.05
N ARG A 87 -10.23 0.36 -23.43
CA ARG A 87 -10.56 1.61 -24.13
C ARG A 87 -9.41 2.13 -24.98
N LEU A 88 -8.17 1.97 -24.53
CA LEU A 88 -6.97 2.33 -25.30
C LEU A 88 -6.74 1.40 -26.50
N LYS A 89 -7.13 0.12 -26.40
CA LYS A 89 -6.99 -0.87 -27.48
C LYS A 89 -8.08 -0.79 -28.55
N ARG A 90 -9.22 -0.13 -28.29
CA ARG A 90 -10.24 0.06 -29.35
C ARG A 90 -9.75 1.16 -30.30
N PRO A 91 -9.39 0.83 -31.56
CA PRO A 91 -9.14 1.87 -32.55
C PRO A 91 -10.41 2.71 -32.66
N ARG A 92 -10.24 4.02 -32.46
CA ARG A 92 -11.29 5.01 -32.66
C ARG A 92 -11.71 4.86 -34.13
N ARG A 93 -12.80 4.14 -34.40
CA ARG A 93 -13.42 4.06 -35.73
C ARG A 93 -13.88 5.48 -36.03
N SER A 94 -13.03 6.22 -36.73
CA SER A 94 -13.32 7.52 -37.32
C SER A 94 -14.53 7.35 -38.22
N ARG A 95 -15.66 7.93 -37.82
CA ARG A 95 -16.69 8.37 -38.77
C ARG A 95 -16.21 9.66 -39.41
#